data_AF-A0A935ANI1-F1
#
_entry.id   AF-A0A935ANI1-F1
#
_cell.length_a   1.000
_cell.length_b   1.000
_cell.length_c   1.000
_cell.angle_alpha   90.00
_cell.angle_beta   90.00
_cell.angle_gamma   90.00
#
_symmetry.space_group_name_H-M   'P 1'
#
loop_
_entity.id
_entity.type
_entity.pdbx_description
1 polymer ?
#
loop_
_entity_poly.entity_id
_entity_poly.type
_entity_poly.pdbx_seq_one_letter_code
_entity_poly.pdbx_strand_id
1 'polypeptide(L)'
;MDEIDPAARPKRRTFTAAEKHAHLDAYDALAKGSEKRGAYLRREGLYSSHLAEWRKQRDRAGTTPPAGRVKRTAEQVELDRLRRRNARLEAELERTKLALEITGKAHALLELISESADTEPRSTK
;
A
#
# COMPACT_ATOMS: atom_id res chain seq x y z
N MET A 1 -43.83 16.51 -18.20
CA MET A 1 -43.11 17.72 -18.66
C MET A 1 -42.17 18.06 -17.54
N ASP A 2 -40.97 17.46 -17.56
CA ASP A 2 -39.97 17.71 -16.53
C ASP A 2 -39.40 19.11 -16.72
N GLU A 3 -39.61 19.92 -15.69
CA GLU A 3 -39.17 21.30 -15.55
C GLU A 3 -37.64 21.35 -15.61
N ILE A 4 -37.11 21.93 -16.70
CA ILE A 4 -35.67 22.14 -16.87
C ILE A 4 -35.24 23.26 -15.93
N ASP A 5 -34.57 22.90 -14.85
CA ASP A 5 -33.89 23.81 -13.93
C ASP A 5 -33.02 24.81 -14.73
N PRO A 6 -33.34 26.13 -14.72
CA PRO A 6 -32.68 27.12 -15.58
C PRO A 6 -31.26 27.50 -15.13
N ALA A 7 -30.74 26.97 -14.02
CA ALA A 7 -29.43 27.36 -13.50
C ALA A 7 -28.37 26.26 -13.68
N ALA A 8 -27.58 26.35 -14.76
CA ALA A 8 -26.41 25.50 -14.94
C ALA A 8 -25.43 25.62 -13.76
N ARG A 9 -25.02 24.49 -13.18
CA ARG A 9 -24.09 24.46 -12.03
C ARG A 9 -22.77 25.18 -12.36
N PRO A 10 -22.23 26.01 -11.45
CA PRO A 10 -20.99 26.74 -11.69
C PRO A 10 -19.82 25.77 -11.90
N LYS A 11 -19.24 25.78 -13.11
CA LYS A 11 -18.09 24.94 -13.47
C LYS A 11 -16.79 25.63 -13.04
N ARG A 12 -16.02 24.98 -12.18
CA ARG A 12 -14.70 25.47 -11.76
C ARG A 12 -13.74 25.46 -12.96
N ARG A 13 -13.00 26.56 -13.17
CA ARG A 13 -11.95 26.64 -14.20
C ARG A 13 -10.85 25.61 -13.91
N THR A 14 -10.47 24.85 -14.93
CA THR A 14 -9.37 23.88 -14.89
C THR A 14 -8.23 24.37 -15.78
N PHE A 15 -6.98 24.24 -15.32
CA PHE A 15 -5.79 24.59 -16.08
C PHE A 15 -5.05 23.33 -16.52
N THR A 16 -4.76 23.23 -17.81
CA THR A 16 -3.84 22.25 -18.39
C THR A 16 -2.40 22.50 -17.93
N ALA A 17 -1.52 21.51 -18.05
CA ALA A 17 -0.12 21.66 -17.68
C ALA A 17 0.58 22.78 -18.49
N ALA A 18 0.29 22.89 -19.78
CA ALA A 18 0.82 23.93 -20.66
C ALA A 18 0.40 25.33 -20.22
N GLU A 19 -0.88 25.53 -19.87
CA GLU A 19 -1.38 26.82 -19.37
C GLU A 19 -0.72 27.21 -18.05
N LYS A 20 -0.53 26.25 -17.14
CA LYS A 20 0.17 26.49 -15.87
C LYS A 20 1.62 26.95 -16.11
N HIS A 21 2.34 26.31 -17.03
CA HIS A 21 3.71 26.70 -17.38
C HIS A 21 3.75 28.10 -18.02
N ALA A 22 2.88 28.37 -18.99
CA ALA A 22 2.79 29.70 -19.61
C ALA A 22 2.53 30.80 -18.56
N HIS A 23 1.66 30.53 -17.58
CA HIS A 23 1.41 31.48 -16.50
C HIS A 23 2.60 31.70 -15.57
N LEU A 24 3.38 30.64 -15.28
CA LEU A 24 4.61 30.73 -14.50
C LEU A 24 5.66 31.56 -15.23
N ASP A 25 5.89 31.29 -16.52
CA ASP A 25 6.89 31.98 -17.33
C ASP A 25 6.55 33.47 -17.48
N ALA A 26 5.29 33.78 -17.80
CA ALA A 26 4.82 35.17 -17.88
C ALA A 26 4.94 35.91 -16.54
N TYR A 27 4.70 35.23 -15.42
CA TYR A 27 4.86 35.83 -14.09
C TYR A 27 6.33 36.01 -13.70
N ASP A 28 7.20 35.06 -14.04
CA ASP A 28 8.63 35.09 -13.71
C ASP A 28 9.41 36.08 -14.58
N ALA A 29 8.93 36.38 -15.80
CA ALA A 29 9.46 37.45 -16.66
C ALA A 29 9.24 38.86 -16.09
N LEU A 30 8.29 39.05 -15.16
CA LEU A 30 8.03 40.34 -14.52
C LEU A 30 9.02 40.61 -13.39
N ALA A 31 9.59 41.83 -13.36
CA ALA A 31 10.53 42.27 -12.33
C ALA A 31 9.99 42.02 -10.90
N LYS A 32 10.84 41.42 -10.05
CA LYS A 32 10.51 41.12 -8.65
C LYS A 32 10.15 42.43 -7.91
N GLY A 33 9.09 42.39 -7.10
CA GLY A 33 8.59 43.56 -6.38
C GLY A 33 7.81 44.59 -7.22
N SER A 34 7.70 44.41 -8.54
CA SER A 34 6.92 45.33 -9.37
C SER A 34 5.41 45.16 -9.21
N GLU A 35 4.68 46.27 -9.25
CA GLU A 35 3.21 46.29 -9.22
C GLU A 35 2.58 45.48 -10.38
N LYS A 36 3.31 45.34 -11.48
CA LYS A 36 2.92 44.54 -12.65
C LYS A 36 2.62 43.08 -12.28
N ARG A 37 3.31 42.52 -11.27
CA ARG A 37 3.06 41.15 -10.78
C ARG A 37 1.69 41.04 -10.11
N GLY A 38 1.32 42.02 -9.28
CA GLY A 38 0.01 42.06 -8.65
C GLY A 38 -1.11 42.32 -9.67
N ALA A 39 -0.87 43.20 -10.65
CA ALA A 39 -1.81 43.46 -11.74
C ALA A 39 -2.04 42.22 -12.61
N TYR A 40 -0.98 41.47 -12.94
CA TYR A 40 -1.05 40.22 -13.67
C TYR A 40 -1.93 39.18 -12.96
N LEU A 41 -1.68 38.94 -11.67
CA LEU A 41 -2.46 37.98 -10.88
C LEU A 41 -3.96 38.31 -10.86
N ARG A 42 -4.31 39.59 -10.69
CA ARG A 42 -5.72 40.04 -10.70
C ARG A 42 -6.37 39.86 -12.06
N ARG A 43 -5.67 40.19 -13.15
CA ARG A 43 -6.19 40.03 -14.51
C ARG A 43 -6.44 38.57 -14.89
N GLU A 44 -5.53 37.69 -14.50
CA GLU A 44 -5.64 36.25 -14.80
C GLU A 44 -6.54 35.49 -13.82
N GLY A 45 -7.00 36.13 -12.73
CA GLY A 45 -7.77 35.50 -11.66
C GLY A 45 -6.97 34.48 -10.85
N LEU A 46 -5.66 34.72 -10.69
CA LEU A 46 -4.72 33.82 -10.04
C LEU A 46 -4.33 34.31 -8.65
N TYR A 47 -4.14 33.37 -7.74
CA TYR A 47 -3.54 33.63 -6.43
C TYR A 47 -2.08 33.21 -6.41
N SER A 48 -1.29 33.83 -5.53
CA SER A 48 0.13 33.46 -5.32
C SER A 48 0.29 31.98 -4.94
N SER A 49 -0.70 31.40 -4.25
CA SER A 49 -0.76 29.98 -3.91
C SER A 49 -0.83 29.07 -5.14
N HIS A 50 -1.54 29.47 -6.20
CA HIS A 50 -1.58 28.72 -7.45
C HIS A 50 -0.18 28.61 -8.07
N LEU A 51 0.54 29.74 -8.13
CA LEU A 51 1.90 29.75 -8.68
C LEU A 51 2.87 28.94 -7.82
N ALA A 52 2.77 29.04 -6.50
CA ALA A 52 3.58 28.24 -5.58
C ALA A 52 3.35 26.73 -5.78
N GLU A 53 2.08 26.33 -5.92
CA GLU A 53 1.71 24.94 -6.13
C GLU A 53 2.14 24.43 -7.52
N TRP A 54 2.01 25.24 -8.56
CA TRP A 54 2.44 24.86 -9.91
C TRP A 54 3.96 24.75 -10.03
N ARG A 55 4.75 25.59 -9.33
CA ARG A 55 6.20 25.40 -9.25
C ARG A 55 6.56 24.06 -8.61
N LYS A 56 5.91 23.70 -7.49
CA LYS A 56 6.09 22.38 -6.86
C LYS A 56 5.71 21.24 -7.81
N GLN A 57 4.63 21.38 -8.58
CA GLN A 57 4.22 20.38 -9.58
C GLN A 57 5.27 20.21 -10.68
N ARG A 58 5.84 21.33 -11.18
CA ARG A 58 6.93 21.31 -12.17
C ARG A 58 8.19 20.65 -11.62
N ASP A 59 8.60 21.00 -10.41
CA ASP A 59 9.82 20.47 -9.79
C ASP A 59 9.67 18.96 -9.46
N ARG A 60 8.45 18.53 -9.10
CA ARG A 60 8.09 17.11 -8.95
C ARG A 60 8.02 16.34 -10.25
N ALA A 61 7.75 17.00 -11.38
CA ALA A 61 7.77 16.36 -12.70
C ALA A 61 9.21 16.16 -13.21
N GLY A 62 10.16 17.00 -12.76
CA GLY A 62 11.59 16.85 -13.03
C GLY A 62 12.29 15.82 -12.14
N THR A 63 11.70 15.46 -11.00
CA THR A 63 12.10 14.27 -10.24
C THR A 63 11.39 13.07 -10.82
N THR A 64 12.13 12.00 -11.12
CA THR A 64 11.52 10.71 -11.49
C THR A 64 10.46 10.40 -10.43
N PRO A 65 9.18 10.21 -10.82
CA PRO A 65 8.17 9.85 -9.84
C PRO A 65 8.67 8.59 -9.11
N PRO A 66 8.54 8.48 -7.77
CA PRO A 66 8.77 7.20 -7.12
C PRO A 66 7.89 6.21 -7.85
N ALA A 67 8.51 5.22 -8.52
CA ALA A 67 7.89 4.35 -9.52
C ALA A 67 6.42 4.16 -9.16
N GLY A 68 5.53 4.86 -9.88
CA GLY A 68 4.15 5.05 -9.46
C GLY A 68 3.59 3.69 -9.07
N ARG A 69 3.25 3.53 -7.79
CA ARG A 69 2.98 2.25 -7.12
C ARG A 69 2.48 1.23 -8.13
N VAL A 70 3.38 0.40 -8.65
CA VAL A 70 3.05 -0.53 -9.75
C VAL A 70 1.87 -1.33 -9.24
N LYS A 71 0.70 -1.15 -9.85
CA LYS A 71 -0.50 -1.89 -9.44
C LYS A 71 -0.11 -3.35 -9.56
N ARG A 72 -0.05 -4.04 -8.41
CA ARG A 72 0.27 -5.47 -8.40
C ARG A 72 -0.69 -6.16 -9.35
N THR A 73 -0.16 -6.97 -10.26
CA THR A 73 -1.00 -7.74 -11.16
C THR A 73 -1.84 -8.71 -10.36
N ALA A 74 -2.99 -9.14 -10.89
CA ALA A 74 -3.82 -10.15 -10.22
C ALA A 74 -3.02 -11.42 -9.90
N GLU A 75 -2.10 -11.79 -10.80
CA GLU A 75 -1.17 -12.90 -10.62
C GLU A 75 -0.22 -12.71 -9.43
N GLN A 76 0.32 -11.50 -9.23
CA GLN A 76 1.20 -11.21 -8.09
C GLN A 76 0.44 -11.29 -6.75
N VAL A 77 -0.82 -10.84 -6.74
CA VAL A 77 -1.67 -10.95 -5.55
C VAL A 77 -1.99 -12.41 -5.22
N GLU A 78 -2.32 -13.21 -6.24
CA GLU A 78 -2.60 -14.63 -6.03
C GLU A 78 -1.34 -15.41 -5.65
N LEU A 79 -0.19 -15.07 -6.22
CA LEU A 79 1.10 -15.66 -5.86
C LEU A 79 1.44 -15.40 -4.37
N ASP A 80 1.24 -14.17 -3.89
CA ASP A 80 1.45 -13.83 -2.49
C ASP A 80 0.45 -14.56 -1.57
N ARG A 81 -0.80 -14.72 -2.00
CA ARG A 81 -1.81 -15.49 -1.28
C ARG A 81 -1.42 -16.95 -1.17
N LEU A 82 -0.99 -17.57 -2.28
CA LEU A 82 -0.55 -18.95 -2.34
C LEU A 82 0.69 -19.17 -1.48
N ARG A 83 1.67 -18.27 -1.51
CA ARG A 83 2.86 -18.34 -0.65
C ARG A 83 2.50 -18.33 0.83
N ARG A 84 1.60 -17.44 1.25
CA ARG A 84 1.13 -17.38 2.65
C ARG A 84 0.39 -18.65 3.06
N ARG A 85 -0.44 -19.19 2.16
CA ARG A 85 -1.14 -20.45 2.42
C ARG A 85 -0.17 -21.62 2.54
N ASN A 86 0.84 -21.67 1.67
CA ASN A 86 1.85 -22.72 1.69
C ASN A 86 2.66 -22.68 3.00
N ALA A 87 3.20 -21.52 3.37
CA ALA A 87 3.95 -21.36 4.63
C ALA A 87 3.12 -21.75 5.87
N ARG A 88 1.81 -21.45 5.88
CA ARG A 88 0.92 -21.88 6.96
C ARG A 88 0.74 -23.40 6.99
N LEU A 89 0.52 -24.02 5.84
CA LEU A 89 0.34 -25.47 5.74
C LEU A 89 1.62 -26.22 6.13
N GLU A 90 2.79 -25.70 5.74
CA GLU A 90 4.09 -26.23 6.18
C GLU A 90 4.25 -26.16 7.71
N ALA A 91 3.90 -25.03 8.33
CA ALA A 91 3.94 -24.90 9.78
C ALA A 91 2.95 -25.85 10.50
N GLU A 92 1.74 -26.03 9.96
CA GLU A 92 0.76 -26.99 10.49
C GLU A 92 1.28 -28.44 10.35
N LEU A 93 1.90 -28.77 9.22
CA LEU A 93 2.52 -30.08 8.97
C LEU A 93 3.67 -30.37 9.95
N GLU A 94 4.55 -29.40 10.19
CA GLU A 94 5.64 -29.60 11.16
C GLU A 94 5.10 -29.78 12.58
N ARG A 95 4.05 -29.05 12.95
CA ARG A 95 3.39 -29.23 14.25
C ARG A 95 2.77 -30.61 14.41
N THR A 96 2.11 -31.15 13.38
CA THR A 96 1.51 -32.49 13.44
C THR A 96 2.56 -33.58 13.49
N LYS A 97 3.66 -33.45 12.73
CA LYS A 97 4.81 -34.37 12.83
C LYS A 97 5.40 -34.40 14.24
N LEU A 98 5.62 -33.23 14.85
CA LEU A 98 6.13 -33.16 16.22
C LEU A 98 5.18 -33.83 17.23
N ALA A 99 3.87 -33.62 17.08
CA ALA A 99 2.89 -34.29 17.92
C ALA A 99 2.97 -35.83 17.78
N LEU A 100 3.10 -36.33 16.55
CA LEU A 100 3.28 -37.77 16.29
C LEU A 100 4.57 -38.30 16.95
N GLU A 101 5.68 -37.58 16.84
CA GLU A 101 6.92 -37.98 17.51
C GLU A 101 6.79 -38.07 19.03
N ILE A 102 6.12 -37.09 19.66
CA ILE A 102 5.87 -37.10 21.10
C ILE A 102 5.01 -38.31 21.48
N THR A 103 3.94 -38.58 20.74
CA THR A 103 3.08 -39.74 21.00
C THR A 103 3.82 -41.06 20.82
N GLY A 104 4.68 -41.17 19.81
CA GLY A 104 5.52 -42.36 19.60
C GLY A 104 6.50 -42.59 20.75
N LYS A 105 7.17 -41.52 21.22
CA LYS A 105 8.09 -41.60 22.37
C LYS A 105 7.36 -41.95 23.67
N ALA A 106 6.17 -41.39 23.91
CA ALA A 106 5.37 -41.70 25.08
C ALA A 106 4.93 -43.17 25.07
N HIS A 107 4.50 -43.70 23.92
CA HIS A 107 4.15 -45.10 23.78
C HIS A 107 5.34 -46.02 24.05
N ALA A 108 6.52 -45.73 23.46
CA ALA A 108 7.73 -46.51 23.70
C ALA A 108 8.16 -46.52 25.19
N LEU A 109 7.98 -45.40 25.90
CA LEU A 109 8.26 -45.33 27.33
C LEU A 109 7.26 -46.18 28.15
N LEU A 110 5.99 -46.20 27.76
CA LEU A 110 4.99 -47.04 28.42
C LEU A 110 5.28 -48.54 28.22
N GLU A 111 5.70 -48.94 27.01
CA GLU A 111 6.13 -50.32 26.74
C GLU A 111 7.30 -50.72 27.64
N LEU A 112 8.33 -49.88 27.76
CA LEU A 112 9.48 -50.15 28.63
C LEU A 112 9.08 -50.32 30.11
N ILE A 113 8.18 -49.47 30.60
CA ILE A 113 7.66 -49.59 31.98
C ILE A 113 6.86 -50.89 32.13
N SER A 114 6.01 -51.24 31.16
CA SER A 114 5.23 -52.47 31.19
C SER A 114 6.11 -53.72 31.21
N GLU A 115 7.13 -53.79 30.35
CA GLU A 115 8.10 -54.88 30.32
C GLU A 115 8.85 -55.01 31.65
N SER A 116 9.22 -53.89 32.28
CA SER A 116 9.90 -53.93 33.58
C SER A 116 8.99 -54.42 34.72
N ALA A 117 7.69 -54.11 34.67
CA ALA A 117 6.72 -54.51 35.68
C ALA A 117 6.38 -56.02 35.62
N ASP A 118 6.43 -56.64 34.44
CA ASP A 118 6.20 -58.08 34.29
C ASP A 118 7.39 -58.95 34.75
N THR A 119 8.55 -58.34 35.07
CA THR A 119 9.74 -59.07 35.55
C THR A 119 9.81 -59.30 37.05
N GLU A 120 8.86 -58.79 37.84
CA GLU A 120 8.78 -59.15 39.27
C GLU A 120 8.11 -60.52 39.45
N PRO A 121 8.79 -61.53 40.06
CA PRO A 121 8.16 -62.82 40.28
C PRO A 121 7.02 -62.66 41.28
N ARG A 122 5.80 -63.11 40.91
CA ARG A 122 4.65 -63.17 41.82
C ARG A 122 5.06 -63.91 43.09
N SER A 123 5.14 -63.17 44.20
CA SER A 123 5.31 -63.74 45.53
C SER A 123 4.09 -64.61 45.84
N THR A 124 4.24 -65.93 45.71
CA THR A 124 3.27 -66.91 46.18
C THR A 124 3.24 -66.88 47.70
N LYS A 125 2.07 -66.62 48.28
CA LYS A 125 1.79 -66.81 49.70
C LYS A 125 0.52 -67.65 49.84
#